data_AF-A0A0G0RFG9-F1
#
_entry.id   AF-A0A0G0RFG9-F1
#
_cell.length_a   1.000
_cell.length_b   1.000
_cell.length_c   1.000
_cell.angle_alpha   90.00
_cell.angle_beta   90.00
_cell.angle_gamma   90.00
#
_symmetry.space_group_name_H-M   'P 1'
#
loop_
_entity.id
_entity.type
_entity.pdbx_description
1 polymer ?
#
loop_
_entity_poly.entity_id
_entity_poly.type
_entity_poly.pdbx_seq_one_letter_code
_entity_poly.pdbx_strand_id
1 'polypeptide(L)'
;MGSFSVLINYAVVKKIFNKNIALISSFLIATSPAWINQTRNSRYNLAAAILFLPFLLFLRDSIKDKGKSLFKLGLILGLTMSFFPSPILLIPASIAGFIFYSVKPKFKYILNFILGFLIPNTAFIIYEVSNKFSITLQLLSWVPYRILGFFGLYPKNTVNTTTLSQNIYSIYHFFAESFLGYANILTLVLFILTIGFSVFFIKRFYKNKNKEMPFFLLIISLVVSYVGLFIHGNPPEHYYLVIFPVPAILAAYILDKLIKKKTVLIVSTLILGTIGLYGLYKVNWFYQDKLPVNYLIRPVPYELQLKMVNSIIKDARGAEFSLFRKNIQLLKEKKI
;
A
#
# COMPACT_ATOMS: atom_id res chain seq x y z
N MET A 1 0.51 -7.75 15.56
CA MET A 1 -0.12 -7.76 14.21
C MET A 1 0.85 -8.18 13.09
N GLY A 2 2.10 -7.70 13.07
CA GLY A 2 3.07 -8.00 11.99
C GLY A 2 3.40 -9.49 11.76
N SER A 3 3.50 -10.31 12.80
CA SER A 3 3.73 -11.76 12.63
C SER A 3 2.46 -12.50 12.22
N PHE A 4 1.30 -12.06 12.72
CA PHE A 4 0.01 -12.66 12.38
C PHE A 4 -0.37 -12.43 10.91
N SER A 5 0.03 -11.30 10.33
CA SER A 5 -0.19 -11.03 8.90
C SER A 5 0.51 -12.03 7.98
N VAL A 6 1.67 -12.57 8.40
CA VAL A 6 2.41 -13.60 7.65
C VAL A 6 1.58 -14.87 7.57
N LEU A 7 0.90 -15.24 8.67
CA LEU A 7 -0.03 -16.37 8.71
C LEU A 7 -1.26 -16.13 7.84
N ILE A 8 -1.83 -14.92 7.88
CA ILE A 8 -2.95 -14.54 6.99
C ILE A 8 -2.52 -14.62 5.53
N ASN A 9 -1.35 -14.08 5.18
CA ASN A 9 -0.80 -14.16 3.83
C ASN A 9 -0.67 -15.61 3.38
N TYR A 10 -0.05 -16.47 4.18
CA TYR A 10 0.04 -17.89 3.87
C TYR A 10 -1.33 -18.53 3.65
N ALA A 11 -2.26 -18.34 4.58
CA ALA A 11 -3.58 -18.96 4.53
C ALA A 11 -4.39 -18.52 3.31
N VAL A 12 -4.36 -17.22 2.98
CA VAL A 12 -5.11 -16.66 1.85
C VAL A 12 -4.43 -16.96 0.52
N VAL A 13 -3.13 -16.72 0.39
CA VAL A 13 -2.39 -16.96 -0.86
C VAL A 13 -2.40 -18.44 -1.22
N LYS A 14 -2.36 -19.36 -0.24
CA LYS A 14 -2.49 -20.80 -0.51
C LYS A 14 -3.83 -21.15 -1.14
N LYS A 15 -4.93 -20.50 -0.71
CA LYS A 15 -6.28 -20.68 -1.27
C LYS A 15 -6.44 -20.01 -2.62
N ILE A 16 -5.74 -18.91 -2.86
CA ILE A 16 -5.83 -18.13 -4.10
C ILE A 16 -4.99 -18.76 -5.21
N PHE A 17 -3.74 -19.10 -4.91
CA PHE A 17 -2.74 -19.59 -5.86
C PHE A 17 -2.38 -21.05 -5.56
N ASN A 18 -1.30 -21.29 -4.81
CA ASN A 18 -0.83 -22.61 -4.41
C ASN A 18 0.05 -22.51 -3.15
N LYS A 19 0.47 -23.67 -2.61
CA LYS A 19 1.29 -23.75 -1.38
C LYS A 19 2.68 -23.11 -1.56
N ASN A 20 3.33 -23.28 -2.71
CA ASN A 20 4.67 -22.74 -2.94
C ASN A 20 4.67 -21.22 -2.94
N ILE A 21 3.77 -20.60 -3.72
CA ILE A 21 3.62 -19.14 -3.79
C ILE A 21 3.27 -18.58 -2.41
N ALA A 22 2.43 -19.28 -1.64
CA ALA A 22 2.10 -18.90 -0.27
C ALA A 22 3.32 -18.92 0.66
N LEU A 23 4.14 -19.98 0.62
CA LEU A 23 5.36 -20.07 1.43
C LEU A 23 6.36 -18.97 1.07
N ILE A 24 6.65 -18.81 -0.23
CA ILE A 24 7.64 -17.84 -0.73
C ILE A 24 7.19 -16.42 -0.40
N SER A 25 5.95 -16.04 -0.74
CA SER A 25 5.44 -14.68 -0.45
C SER A 25 5.39 -14.38 1.04
N SER A 26 5.03 -15.36 1.88
CA SER A 26 5.00 -15.18 3.34
C SER A 26 6.40 -14.99 3.90
N PHE A 27 7.38 -15.75 3.40
CA PHE A 27 8.79 -15.57 3.77
C PHE A 27 9.29 -14.18 3.35
N LEU A 28 9.02 -13.76 2.11
CA LEU A 28 9.43 -12.44 1.62
C LEU A 28 8.79 -11.29 2.41
N ILE A 29 7.51 -11.40 2.80
CA ILE A 29 6.87 -10.42 3.70
C ILE A 29 7.52 -10.43 5.09
N ALA A 30 7.80 -11.62 5.63
CA ALA A 30 8.42 -11.75 6.95
C ALA A 30 9.84 -11.15 7.02
N THR A 31 10.57 -11.17 5.90
CA THR A 31 11.92 -10.59 5.78
C THR A 31 11.92 -9.19 5.15
N SER A 32 10.76 -8.63 4.82
CA SER A 32 10.66 -7.34 4.13
C SER A 32 11.02 -6.19 5.06
N PRO A 33 12.01 -5.34 4.70
CA PRO A 33 12.38 -4.18 5.51
C PRO A 33 11.21 -3.21 5.74
N ALA A 34 10.45 -2.93 4.68
CA ALA A 34 9.25 -2.10 4.77
C ALA A 34 8.20 -2.72 5.71
N TRP A 35 7.92 -4.03 5.62
CA TRP A 35 6.96 -4.67 6.52
C TRP A 35 7.40 -4.57 7.99
N ILE A 36 8.65 -4.93 8.26
CA ILE A 36 9.23 -4.91 9.60
C ILE A 36 9.21 -3.48 10.17
N ASN A 37 9.58 -2.48 9.37
CA ASN A 37 9.57 -1.09 9.80
C ASN A 37 8.14 -0.58 10.10
N GLN A 38 7.19 -0.82 9.19
CA GLN A 38 5.82 -0.31 9.35
C GLN A 38 5.06 -1.01 10.49
N THR A 39 5.34 -2.29 10.72
CA THR A 39 4.75 -3.05 11.84
C THR A 39 5.30 -2.62 13.19
N ARG A 40 6.58 -2.28 13.30
CA ARG A 40 7.18 -1.73 14.53
C ARG A 40 6.66 -0.32 14.84
N ASN A 41 6.44 0.50 13.82
CA ASN A 41 5.92 1.86 13.98
C ASN A 41 4.41 1.92 14.31
N SER A 42 3.75 0.76 14.50
CA SER A 42 2.32 0.63 14.84
C SER A 42 1.39 1.50 13.98
N ARG A 43 1.69 1.65 12.68
CA ARG A 43 0.86 2.46 11.80
C ARG A 43 -0.48 1.78 11.54
N TYR A 44 -1.57 2.50 11.77
CA TYR A 44 -2.93 2.02 11.56
C TYR A 44 -3.20 1.59 10.10
N ASN A 45 -2.51 2.20 9.13
CA ASN A 45 -2.53 1.84 7.71
C ASN A 45 -2.09 0.38 7.43
N LEU A 46 -1.38 -0.25 8.36
CA LEU A 46 -0.96 -1.65 8.25
C LEU A 46 -2.16 -2.60 8.16
N ALA A 47 -3.25 -2.30 8.87
CA ALA A 47 -4.46 -3.10 8.79
C ALA A 47 -4.99 -3.14 7.35
N ALA A 48 -4.96 -2.00 6.63
CA ALA A 48 -5.37 -1.93 5.24
C ALA A 48 -4.52 -2.84 4.33
N ALA A 49 -3.21 -2.91 4.56
CA ALA A 49 -2.31 -3.82 3.83
C ALA A 49 -2.65 -5.30 4.03
N ILE A 50 -3.07 -5.69 5.25
CA ILE A 50 -3.46 -7.07 5.55
C ILE A 50 -4.80 -7.40 4.90
N LEU A 51 -5.76 -6.47 4.96
CA LEU A 51 -7.11 -6.64 4.43
C LEU A 51 -7.15 -6.69 2.89
N PHE A 52 -6.08 -6.24 2.21
CA PHE A 52 -5.88 -6.50 0.78
C PHE A 52 -5.94 -7.99 0.41
N LEU A 53 -5.48 -8.88 1.29
CA LEU A 53 -5.46 -10.32 1.04
C LEU A 53 -6.88 -10.92 0.95
N PRO A 54 -7.75 -10.79 1.98
CA PRO A 54 -9.15 -11.21 1.85
C PRO A 54 -9.91 -10.41 0.78
N PHE A 55 -9.55 -9.15 0.50
CA PHE A 55 -10.06 -8.43 -0.67
C PHE A 55 -9.80 -9.18 -1.98
N LEU A 56 -8.55 -9.58 -2.25
CA LEU A 56 -8.19 -10.31 -3.46
C LEU A 56 -8.92 -11.66 -3.56
N LEU A 57 -9.09 -12.35 -2.43
CA LEU A 57 -9.86 -13.59 -2.33
C LEU A 57 -11.32 -13.38 -2.74
N PHE A 58 -12.00 -12.42 -2.11
CA PHE A 58 -13.42 -12.17 -2.36
C PHE A 58 -13.67 -11.53 -3.72
N LEU A 59 -12.73 -10.77 -4.28
CA LEU A 59 -12.80 -10.27 -5.65
C LEU A 59 -12.81 -11.44 -6.64
N ARG A 60 -11.85 -12.38 -6.49
CA ARG A 60 -11.81 -13.61 -7.31
C ARG A 60 -13.11 -14.41 -7.18
N ASP A 61 -13.58 -14.63 -5.96
CA ASP A 61 -14.78 -15.42 -5.72
C ASP A 61 -16.01 -14.76 -6.32
N SER A 62 -16.14 -13.43 -6.19
CA SER A 62 -17.25 -12.65 -6.76
C SER A 62 -17.26 -12.67 -8.29
N ILE A 63 -16.09 -12.76 -8.93
CA ILE A 63 -16.00 -12.93 -10.38
C ILE A 63 -16.41 -14.36 -10.77
N LYS A 64 -15.89 -15.38 -10.07
CA LYS A 64 -16.19 -16.79 -10.36
C LYS A 64 -17.66 -17.16 -10.17
N ASP A 65 -18.29 -16.63 -9.13
CA ASP A 65 -19.67 -16.96 -8.76
C ASP A 65 -20.71 -15.98 -9.36
N LYS A 66 -20.28 -15.10 -10.27
CA LYS A 66 -21.10 -14.06 -10.92
C LYS A 66 -21.76 -13.09 -9.93
N GLY A 67 -21.07 -12.80 -8.84
CA GLY A 67 -21.39 -11.74 -7.88
C GLY A 67 -21.99 -12.23 -6.56
N LYS A 68 -22.21 -13.53 -6.35
CA LYS A 68 -22.77 -14.03 -5.08
C LYS A 68 -21.92 -13.64 -3.87
N SER A 69 -20.60 -13.56 -4.03
CA SER A 69 -19.66 -13.14 -2.97
C SER A 69 -19.51 -11.62 -2.81
N LEU A 70 -20.25 -10.80 -3.56
CA LEU A 70 -20.12 -9.34 -3.52
C LEU A 70 -20.39 -8.73 -2.14
N PHE A 71 -21.23 -9.37 -1.30
CA PHE A 71 -21.40 -8.95 0.10
C PHE A 71 -20.07 -8.96 0.86
N LYS A 72 -19.30 -10.05 0.74
CA LYS A 72 -18.01 -10.22 1.43
C LYS A 72 -16.97 -9.24 0.88
N LEU A 73 -17.00 -8.97 -0.42
CA LEU A 73 -16.15 -7.96 -1.05
C LEU A 73 -16.49 -6.54 -0.55
N GLY A 74 -17.77 -6.21 -0.46
CA GLY A 74 -18.24 -4.94 0.12
C GLY A 74 -17.80 -4.81 1.58
N LEU A 75 -18.02 -5.84 2.38
CA LEU A 75 -17.64 -5.89 3.80
C LEU A 75 -16.14 -5.65 4.01
N ILE A 76 -15.29 -6.35 3.26
CA ILE A 76 -13.84 -6.19 3.43
C ILE A 76 -13.36 -4.81 2.95
N LEU A 77 -13.91 -4.27 1.85
CA LEU A 77 -13.58 -2.93 1.38
C LEU A 77 -14.03 -1.86 2.39
N GLY A 78 -15.25 -2.00 2.92
CA GLY A 78 -15.78 -1.12 3.94
C GLY A 78 -14.89 -1.09 5.19
N LEU A 79 -14.48 -2.27 5.66
CA LEU A 79 -13.58 -2.41 6.81
C LEU A 79 -12.19 -1.82 6.53
N THR A 80 -11.67 -2.01 5.32
CA THR A 80 -10.35 -1.48 4.93
C THR A 80 -10.35 0.05 4.92
N MET A 81 -11.45 0.66 4.45
CA MET A 81 -11.66 2.12 4.45
C MET A 81 -11.72 2.74 5.84
N SER A 82 -12.13 1.98 6.87
CA SER A 82 -12.13 2.45 8.26
C SER A 82 -10.73 2.69 8.81
N PHE A 83 -9.70 2.08 8.23
CA PHE A 83 -8.31 2.30 8.63
C PHE A 83 -7.62 3.36 7.79
N PHE A 84 -7.87 3.43 6.49
CA PHE A 84 -7.16 4.39 5.65
C PHE A 84 -8.00 4.76 4.41
N PRO A 85 -7.80 5.94 3.79
CA PRO A 85 -8.60 6.34 2.61
C PRO A 85 -8.10 5.75 1.29
N SER A 86 -6.81 5.44 1.13
CA SER A 86 -6.27 4.91 -0.15
C SER A 86 -6.88 3.59 -0.66
N PRO A 87 -7.45 2.70 0.17
CA PRO A 87 -8.29 1.58 -0.26
C PRO A 87 -9.48 1.94 -1.14
N ILE A 88 -9.87 3.22 -1.24
CA ILE A 88 -10.88 3.66 -2.21
C ILE A 88 -10.48 3.28 -3.65
N LEU A 89 -9.17 3.18 -3.92
CA LEU A 89 -8.61 2.77 -5.19
C LEU A 89 -8.87 1.29 -5.54
N LEU A 90 -9.23 0.47 -4.56
CA LEU A 90 -9.62 -0.92 -4.78
C LEU A 90 -11.02 -1.06 -5.38
N ILE A 91 -11.87 -0.02 -5.28
CA ILE A 91 -13.20 0.01 -5.93
C ILE A 91 -13.05 0.02 -7.46
N PRO A 92 -12.36 0.99 -8.09
CA PRO A 92 -12.14 0.94 -9.54
C PRO A 92 -11.34 -0.30 -9.96
N ALA A 93 -10.44 -0.82 -9.11
CA ALA A 93 -9.77 -2.10 -9.40
C ALA A 93 -10.74 -3.28 -9.47
N SER A 94 -11.74 -3.32 -8.57
CA SER A 94 -12.80 -4.33 -8.59
C SER A 94 -13.63 -4.23 -9.87
N ILE A 95 -14.05 -3.01 -10.24
CA ILE A 95 -14.80 -2.75 -11.48
C ILE A 95 -14.00 -3.20 -12.70
N ALA A 96 -12.72 -2.82 -12.79
CA ALA A 96 -11.83 -3.25 -13.86
C ALA A 96 -11.71 -4.78 -13.94
N GLY A 97 -11.66 -5.48 -12.80
CA GLY A 97 -11.70 -6.95 -12.73
C GLY A 97 -12.97 -7.53 -13.35
N PHE A 98 -14.14 -7.03 -12.98
CA PHE A 98 -15.43 -7.46 -13.55
C PHE A 98 -15.50 -7.20 -15.06
N ILE A 99 -15.04 -6.04 -15.54
CA ILE A 99 -14.98 -5.70 -16.97
C ILE A 99 -14.03 -6.64 -17.71
N PHE A 100 -12.81 -6.84 -17.21
CA PHE A 100 -11.79 -7.69 -17.83
C PHE A 100 -12.23 -9.15 -18.00
N TYR A 101 -13.01 -9.66 -17.06
CA TYR A 101 -13.62 -10.99 -17.11
C TYR A 101 -15.01 -11.02 -17.73
N SER A 102 -15.53 -9.87 -18.16
CA SER A 102 -16.85 -9.72 -18.78
C SER A 102 -17.99 -10.29 -17.91
N VAL A 103 -17.84 -10.19 -16.59
CA VAL A 103 -18.85 -10.65 -15.63
C VAL A 103 -19.77 -9.48 -15.28
N LYS A 104 -21.08 -9.69 -15.47
CA LYS A 104 -22.13 -8.73 -15.11
C LYS A 104 -22.91 -9.27 -13.91
N PRO A 105 -22.65 -8.79 -12.69
CA PRO A 105 -23.41 -9.20 -11.50
C PRO A 105 -24.88 -8.84 -11.62
N LYS A 106 -25.76 -9.66 -11.05
CA LYS A 106 -27.18 -9.30 -10.90
C LYS A 106 -27.31 -8.10 -9.96
N PHE A 107 -28.28 -7.22 -10.21
CA PHE A 107 -28.50 -6.02 -9.39
C PHE A 107 -28.61 -6.30 -7.88
N LYS A 108 -29.29 -7.40 -7.50
CA LYS A 108 -29.38 -7.82 -6.08
C LYS A 108 -28.02 -8.04 -5.41
N TYR A 109 -27.02 -8.50 -6.17
CA TYR A 109 -25.67 -8.70 -5.61
C TYR A 109 -24.90 -7.39 -5.51
N ILE A 110 -25.20 -6.41 -6.36
CA ILE A 110 -24.69 -5.03 -6.23
C ILE A 110 -25.28 -4.39 -4.97
N LEU A 111 -26.57 -4.58 -4.69
CA LEU A 111 -27.16 -4.15 -3.42
C LEU A 111 -26.48 -4.83 -2.23
N ASN A 112 -26.20 -6.13 -2.30
CA ASN A 112 -25.46 -6.83 -1.26
C ASN A 112 -24.04 -6.27 -1.07
N PHE A 113 -23.34 -5.85 -2.14
CA PHE A 113 -22.06 -5.15 -2.03
C PHE A 113 -22.21 -3.86 -1.22
N ILE A 114 -23.19 -3.03 -1.58
CA ILE A 114 -23.46 -1.76 -0.90
C ILE A 114 -23.74 -2.01 0.57
N LEU A 115 -24.63 -2.95 0.90
CA LEU A 115 -24.93 -3.32 2.28
C LEU A 115 -23.67 -3.79 3.03
N GLY A 116 -22.87 -4.68 2.43
CA GLY A 116 -21.61 -5.11 3.02
C GLY A 116 -20.66 -3.95 3.30
N PHE A 117 -20.53 -3.00 2.35
CA PHE A 117 -19.66 -1.83 2.48
C PHE A 117 -20.11 -0.85 3.57
N LEU A 118 -21.42 -0.66 3.74
CA LEU A 118 -21.99 0.27 4.72
C LEU A 118 -21.88 -0.26 6.16
N ILE A 119 -21.94 -1.59 6.38
CA ILE A 119 -21.91 -2.18 7.74
C ILE A 119 -20.69 -1.71 8.56
N PRO A 120 -19.43 -1.87 8.11
CA PRO A 120 -18.27 -1.39 8.86
C PRO A 120 -18.21 0.13 9.00
N ASN A 121 -18.90 0.86 8.11
CA ASN A 121 -18.91 2.32 8.06
C ASN A 121 -20.14 2.93 8.73
N THR A 122 -20.91 2.17 9.51
CA THR A 122 -22.16 2.66 10.11
C THR A 122 -21.94 3.88 11.01
N ALA A 123 -20.87 3.89 11.81
CA ALA A 123 -20.53 5.05 12.64
C ALA A 123 -20.22 6.30 11.80
N PHE A 124 -19.46 6.13 10.70
CA PHE A 124 -19.17 7.22 9.76
C PHE A 124 -20.44 7.72 9.06
N ILE A 125 -21.36 6.83 8.68
CA ILE A 125 -22.64 7.19 8.07
C ILE A 125 -23.51 7.99 9.04
N ILE A 126 -23.61 7.56 10.30
CA ILE A 126 -24.35 8.30 11.35
C ILE A 126 -23.78 9.71 11.49
N TYR A 127 -22.45 9.82 11.59
CA TYR A 127 -21.76 11.12 11.66
C TYR A 127 -22.07 11.99 10.42
N GLU A 128 -21.98 11.43 9.22
CA GLU A 128 -22.21 12.17 7.99
C GLU A 128 -23.67 12.63 7.86
N VAL A 129 -24.65 11.82 8.24
CA VAL A 129 -26.07 12.22 8.27
C VAL A 129 -26.26 13.41 9.22
N SER A 130 -25.69 13.37 10.42
CA SER A 130 -25.73 14.50 11.37
C SER A 130 -25.03 15.76 10.84
N ASN A 131 -24.02 15.59 9.99
CA ASN A 131 -23.21 16.67 9.42
C ASN A 131 -23.53 16.96 7.95
N LYS A 132 -24.76 16.63 7.49
CA LYS A 132 -25.26 16.92 6.13
C LYS A 132 -24.31 16.45 5.01
N PHE A 133 -23.67 15.31 5.21
CA PHE A 133 -22.73 14.67 4.29
C PHE A 133 -21.49 15.52 3.94
N SER A 134 -21.02 16.37 4.87
CA SER A 134 -19.92 17.30 4.63
C SER A 134 -18.64 16.63 4.12
N ILE A 135 -18.21 15.50 4.69
CA ILE A 135 -16.97 14.81 4.29
C ILE A 135 -17.18 14.08 2.96
N THR A 136 -18.34 13.46 2.77
CA THR A 136 -18.69 12.73 1.54
C THR A 136 -18.73 13.69 0.37
N LEU A 137 -19.34 14.86 0.52
CA LEU A 137 -19.35 15.89 -0.51
C LEU A 137 -17.94 16.39 -0.82
N GLN A 138 -17.09 16.61 0.20
CA GLN A 138 -15.69 16.95 -0.01
C GLN A 138 -14.94 15.87 -0.79
N LEU A 139 -15.12 14.59 -0.46
CA LEU A 139 -14.53 13.45 -1.18
C LEU A 139 -15.00 13.37 -2.64
N LEU A 140 -16.31 13.53 -2.87
CA LEU A 140 -16.91 13.53 -4.20
C LEU A 140 -16.44 14.70 -5.05
N SER A 141 -16.19 15.88 -4.46
CA SER A 141 -15.59 17.02 -5.16
C SER A 141 -14.08 16.87 -5.34
N TRP A 142 -13.39 16.22 -4.40
CA TRP A 142 -11.93 16.07 -4.41
C TRP A 142 -11.44 15.18 -5.54
N VAL A 143 -12.14 14.08 -5.85
CA VAL A 143 -11.72 13.16 -6.92
C VAL A 143 -11.73 13.85 -8.30
N PRO A 144 -12.83 14.48 -8.77
CA PRO A 144 -12.82 15.27 -10.00
C PRO A 144 -11.82 16.41 -9.95
N TYR A 145 -11.71 17.13 -8.83
CA TYR A 145 -10.75 18.22 -8.68
C TYR A 145 -9.29 17.74 -8.91
N ARG A 146 -8.91 16.57 -8.37
CA ARG A 146 -7.58 15.97 -8.60
C ARG A 146 -7.38 15.53 -10.03
N ILE A 147 -8.39 14.92 -10.65
CA ILE A 147 -8.35 14.48 -12.05
C ILE A 147 -8.18 15.68 -12.98
N LEU A 148 -9.03 16.70 -12.84
CA LEU A 148 -8.98 17.92 -13.66
C LEU A 148 -7.68 18.69 -13.43
N GLY A 149 -7.19 18.77 -12.19
CA GLY A 149 -5.90 19.37 -11.86
C GLY A 149 -4.72 18.66 -12.52
N PHE A 150 -4.75 17.32 -12.53
CA PHE A 150 -3.73 16.49 -13.20
C PHE A 150 -3.63 16.81 -14.70
N PHE A 151 -4.77 16.99 -15.37
CA PHE A 151 -4.85 17.40 -16.78
C PHE A 151 -4.61 18.90 -17.02
N GLY A 152 -4.30 19.68 -15.99
CA GLY A 152 -3.99 21.12 -16.12
C GLY A 152 -5.21 22.03 -16.27
N LEU A 153 -6.43 21.51 -16.06
CA LEU A 153 -7.66 22.31 -16.05
C LEU A 153 -7.83 23.11 -14.76
N TYR A 154 -7.06 22.77 -13.72
CA TYR A 154 -6.95 23.51 -12.46
C TYR A 154 -5.48 23.52 -11.98
N PRO A 155 -5.00 24.55 -11.27
CA PRO A 155 -3.61 24.69 -10.83
C PRO A 155 -3.30 23.81 -9.60
N LYS A 156 -3.48 22.50 -9.72
CA LYS A 156 -3.18 21.52 -8.66
C LYS A 156 -2.67 20.23 -9.29
N ASN A 157 -1.55 19.71 -8.80
CA ASN A 157 -0.98 18.42 -9.21
C ASN A 157 -0.89 18.21 -10.73
N THR A 158 -0.75 19.29 -11.50
CA THR A 158 -0.60 19.26 -12.94
C THR A 158 0.61 18.45 -13.35
N VAL A 159 0.43 17.60 -14.35
CA VAL A 159 1.52 16.78 -14.86
C VAL A 159 2.55 17.67 -15.54
N ASN A 160 3.78 17.58 -15.06
CA ASN A 160 4.96 18.11 -15.71
C ASN A 160 6.07 17.05 -15.60
N THR A 161 7.25 17.34 -16.18
CA THR A 161 8.41 16.43 -16.15
C THR A 161 8.84 16.07 -14.73
N THR A 162 8.71 16.99 -13.77
CA THR A 162 9.05 16.77 -12.36
C THR A 162 8.05 15.83 -11.70
N THR A 163 6.75 16.09 -11.83
CA THR A 163 5.66 15.23 -11.33
C THR A 163 5.74 13.82 -11.91
N LEU A 164 6.03 13.70 -13.21
CA LEU A 164 6.18 12.41 -13.90
C LEU A 164 7.36 11.61 -13.32
N SER A 165 8.53 12.23 -13.21
CA SER A 165 9.72 11.57 -12.66
C SER A 165 9.53 11.16 -11.19
N GLN A 166 8.89 12.01 -10.37
CA GLN A 166 8.57 11.71 -8.97
C GLN A 166 7.62 10.52 -8.84
N ASN A 167 6.57 10.45 -9.67
CA ASN A 167 5.64 9.32 -9.66
C ASN A 167 6.29 8.00 -10.11
N ILE A 168 7.16 8.03 -11.13
CA ILE A 168 7.92 6.83 -11.55
C ILE A 168 8.88 6.40 -10.44
N TYR A 169 9.57 7.37 -9.84
CA TYR A 169 10.46 7.12 -8.73
C TYR A 169 9.71 6.54 -7.52
N SER A 170 8.51 6.99 -7.20
CA SER A 170 7.78 6.55 -6.01
C SER A 170 7.34 5.08 -6.08
N ILE A 171 6.91 4.57 -7.24
CA ILE A 171 6.62 3.13 -7.39
C ILE A 171 7.88 2.27 -7.30
N TYR A 172 8.96 2.73 -7.93
CA TYR A 172 10.25 2.07 -7.81
C TYR A 172 10.74 2.07 -6.36
N HIS A 173 10.62 3.21 -5.67
CA HIS A 173 11.01 3.37 -4.27
C HIS A 173 10.21 2.43 -3.37
N PHE A 174 8.87 2.42 -3.52
CA PHE A 174 7.99 1.47 -2.81
C PHE A 174 8.39 0.01 -3.03
N PHE A 175 8.74 -0.36 -4.27
CA PHE A 175 9.26 -1.69 -4.58
C PHE A 175 10.60 -1.94 -3.90
N ALA A 176 11.55 -1.00 -3.99
CA ALA A 176 12.88 -1.11 -3.38
C ALA A 176 12.80 -1.24 -1.85
N GLU A 177 11.94 -0.48 -1.19
CA GLU A 177 11.70 -0.59 0.24
C GLU A 177 11.12 -1.95 0.65
N SER A 178 10.27 -2.53 -0.21
CA SER A 178 9.68 -3.85 0.03
C SER A 178 10.73 -4.97 0.06
N PHE A 179 11.85 -4.83 -0.65
CA PHE A 179 12.90 -5.86 -0.72
C PHE A 179 14.17 -5.53 0.05
N LEU A 180 14.72 -4.32 -0.04
CA LEU A 180 16.02 -3.95 0.56
C LEU A 180 15.95 -2.77 1.55
N GLY A 181 14.83 -2.05 1.61
CA GLY A 181 14.69 -0.88 2.50
C GLY A 181 15.40 0.38 1.99
N TYR A 182 16.03 0.34 0.81
CA TYR A 182 16.61 1.49 0.13
C TYR A 182 16.77 1.22 -1.37
N ALA A 183 16.69 2.27 -2.18
CA ALA A 183 16.91 2.22 -3.62
C ALA A 183 18.39 2.02 -3.97
N ASN A 184 18.69 1.06 -4.85
CA ASN A 184 20.02 0.80 -5.42
C ASN A 184 19.93 0.04 -6.77
N ILE A 185 21.07 -0.25 -7.39
CA ILE A 185 21.12 -0.96 -8.68
C ILE A 185 20.49 -2.36 -8.63
N LEU A 186 20.63 -3.09 -7.52
CA LEU A 186 20.06 -4.43 -7.36
C LEU A 186 18.53 -4.37 -7.29
N THR A 187 17.95 -3.43 -6.52
CA THR A 187 16.49 -3.24 -6.49
C THR A 187 15.95 -2.79 -7.84
N LEU A 188 16.70 -1.98 -8.58
CA LEU A 188 16.32 -1.57 -9.93
C LEU A 188 16.28 -2.76 -10.90
N VAL A 189 17.30 -3.62 -10.88
CA VAL A 189 17.33 -4.85 -11.67
C VAL A 189 16.17 -5.76 -11.30
N LEU A 190 15.92 -5.99 -10.01
CA LEU A 190 14.78 -6.80 -9.54
C LEU A 190 13.44 -6.22 -9.97
N PHE A 191 13.29 -4.89 -9.93
CA PHE A 191 12.08 -4.20 -10.38
C PHE A 191 11.84 -4.39 -11.88
N ILE A 192 12.87 -4.16 -12.70
CA ILE A 192 12.80 -4.35 -14.16
C ILE A 192 12.49 -5.80 -14.50
N LEU A 193 13.16 -6.77 -13.86
CA LEU A 193 12.88 -8.20 -14.07
C LEU A 193 11.44 -8.55 -13.67
N THR A 194 10.95 -8.04 -12.55
CA THR A 194 9.57 -8.30 -12.08
C THR A 194 8.55 -7.76 -13.09
N ILE A 195 8.74 -6.54 -13.59
CA ILE A 195 7.89 -5.97 -14.65
C ILE A 195 7.99 -6.79 -15.93
N GLY A 196 9.20 -7.07 -16.40
CA GLY A 196 9.45 -7.81 -17.63
C GLY A 196 8.80 -9.20 -17.61
N PHE A 197 8.98 -9.96 -16.53
CA PHE A 197 8.34 -11.27 -16.36
C PHE A 197 6.83 -11.16 -16.19
N SER A 198 6.32 -10.11 -15.53
CA SER A 198 4.87 -9.89 -15.44
C SER A 198 4.27 -9.66 -16.82
N VAL A 199 4.88 -8.82 -17.66
CA VAL A 199 4.46 -8.60 -19.05
C VAL A 199 4.55 -9.87 -19.87
N PHE A 200 5.62 -10.65 -19.72
CA PHE A 200 5.78 -11.95 -20.38
C PHE A 200 4.64 -12.91 -20.00
N PHE A 201 4.31 -13.05 -18.71
CA PHE A 201 3.25 -13.94 -18.25
C PHE A 201 1.85 -13.44 -18.63
N ILE A 202 1.61 -12.13 -18.65
CA ILE A 202 0.38 -11.54 -19.19
C ILE A 202 0.18 -12.01 -20.63
N LYS A 203 1.19 -11.84 -21.50
CA LYS A 203 1.12 -12.29 -22.91
C LYS A 203 0.92 -13.80 -23.01
N ARG A 204 1.69 -14.59 -22.27
CA ARG A 204 1.65 -16.07 -22.30
C ARG A 204 0.30 -16.64 -21.85
N PHE A 205 -0.29 -16.08 -20.79
CA PHE A 205 -1.48 -16.63 -20.16
C PHE A 205 -2.77 -15.93 -20.53
N TYR A 206 -2.75 -14.93 -21.41
CA TYR A 206 -3.95 -14.19 -21.80
C TYR A 206 -5.07 -15.10 -22.33
N LYS A 207 -4.74 -16.06 -23.20
CA LYS A 207 -5.71 -17.05 -23.71
C LYS A 207 -6.27 -17.97 -22.62
N ASN A 208 -5.52 -18.14 -21.53
CA ASN A 208 -5.89 -18.95 -20.36
C ASN A 208 -6.20 -18.09 -19.13
N LYS A 209 -6.66 -16.85 -19.32
CA LYS A 209 -6.84 -15.86 -18.24
C LYS A 209 -7.75 -16.31 -17.09
N ASN A 210 -8.65 -17.25 -17.35
CA ASN A 210 -9.54 -17.81 -16.31
C ASN A 210 -8.79 -18.77 -15.36
N LYS A 211 -7.80 -19.52 -15.87
CA LYS A 211 -6.97 -20.42 -15.05
C LYS A 211 -6.00 -19.63 -14.18
N GLU A 212 -5.41 -18.58 -14.76
CA GLU A 212 -4.47 -17.69 -14.08
C GLU A 212 -5.17 -16.43 -13.51
N MET A 213 -6.47 -16.54 -13.21
CA MET A 213 -7.28 -15.39 -12.78
C MET A 213 -6.70 -14.61 -11.59
N PRO A 214 -6.23 -15.27 -10.53
CA PRO A 214 -5.56 -14.59 -9.43
C PRO A 214 -4.40 -13.68 -9.84
N PHE A 215 -3.57 -14.12 -10.80
CA PHE A 215 -2.43 -13.34 -11.27
C PHE A 215 -2.91 -12.07 -11.97
N PHE A 216 -3.90 -12.18 -12.86
CA PHE A 216 -4.47 -11.01 -13.53
C PHE A 216 -5.15 -10.04 -12.57
N LEU A 217 -5.89 -10.53 -11.57
CA LEU A 217 -6.51 -9.66 -10.56
C LEU A 217 -5.48 -8.95 -9.69
N LEU A 218 -4.35 -9.59 -9.39
CA LEU A 218 -3.23 -8.96 -8.70
C LEU A 218 -2.63 -7.82 -9.52
N ILE A 219 -2.40 -8.05 -10.82
CA ILE A 219 -1.90 -7.04 -11.76
C ILE A 219 -2.90 -5.89 -11.94
N ILE A 220 -4.20 -6.19 -12.12
CA ILE A 220 -5.25 -5.17 -12.25
C ILE A 220 -5.29 -4.30 -10.99
N SER A 221 -5.23 -4.93 -9.81
CA SER A 221 -5.22 -4.21 -8.53
C SER A 221 -3.99 -3.29 -8.40
N LEU A 222 -2.81 -3.77 -8.81
CA LEU A 222 -1.58 -2.98 -8.84
C LEU A 222 -1.70 -1.78 -9.78
N VAL A 223 -2.06 -2.03 -11.04
CA VAL A 223 -2.08 -1.01 -12.10
C VAL A 223 -3.13 0.05 -11.80
N VAL A 224 -4.36 -0.36 -11.45
CA VAL A 224 -5.44 0.60 -11.18
C VAL A 224 -5.14 1.43 -9.93
N SER A 225 -4.63 0.80 -8.86
CA SER A 225 -4.24 1.55 -7.66
C SER A 225 -3.08 2.50 -7.95
N TYR A 226 -2.08 2.06 -8.70
CA TYR A 226 -0.97 2.92 -9.09
C TYR A 226 -1.42 4.09 -9.96
N VAL A 227 -2.29 3.88 -10.95
CA VAL A 227 -2.85 4.98 -11.77
C VAL A 227 -3.60 5.99 -10.90
N GLY A 228 -4.39 5.52 -9.93
CA GLY A 228 -5.05 6.41 -8.97
C GLY A 228 -4.08 7.24 -8.13
N LEU A 229 -2.99 6.61 -7.65
CA LEU A 229 -1.91 7.31 -6.94
C LEU A 229 -1.12 8.24 -7.86
N PHE A 230 -0.95 7.88 -9.13
CA PHE A 230 -0.26 8.69 -10.13
C PHE A 230 -1.02 10.00 -10.38
N ILE A 231 -2.35 9.93 -10.46
CA ILE A 231 -3.22 11.12 -10.59
C ILE A 231 -3.09 12.07 -9.40
N HIS A 232 -2.68 11.57 -8.22
CA HIS A 232 -2.38 12.41 -7.05
C HIS A 232 -1.17 13.35 -7.27
N GLY A 233 -0.26 13.02 -8.20
CA GLY A 233 0.91 13.81 -8.60
C GLY A 233 2.13 13.70 -7.67
N ASN A 234 1.92 13.53 -6.37
CA ASN A 234 2.99 13.20 -5.42
C ASN A 234 2.39 12.46 -4.22
N PRO A 235 1.97 11.19 -4.39
CA PRO A 235 1.34 10.41 -3.33
C PRO A 235 2.37 10.11 -2.22
N PRO A 236 2.02 10.34 -0.93
CA PRO A 236 2.84 9.87 0.17
C PRO A 236 3.05 8.35 0.13
N GLU A 237 4.23 7.86 0.51
CA GLU A 237 4.59 6.43 0.45
C GLU A 237 3.59 5.52 1.17
N HIS A 238 3.03 5.99 2.28
CA HIS A 238 2.08 5.21 3.06
C HIS A 238 0.74 4.96 2.33
N TYR A 239 0.46 5.65 1.22
CA TYR A 239 -0.70 5.38 0.38
C TYR A 239 -0.56 4.06 -0.39
N TYR A 240 0.67 3.64 -0.68
CA TYR A 240 0.98 2.37 -1.36
C TYR A 240 0.79 1.16 -0.44
N LEU A 241 0.62 1.35 0.87
CA LEU A 241 0.47 0.25 1.82
C LEU A 241 -0.73 -0.65 1.50
N VAL A 242 -1.79 -0.12 0.88
CA VAL A 242 -2.93 -0.93 0.48
C VAL A 242 -2.56 -2.04 -0.52
N ILE A 243 -1.55 -1.83 -1.36
CA ILE A 243 -1.02 -2.82 -2.30
C ILE A 243 0.31 -3.41 -1.83
N PHE A 244 0.66 -3.26 -0.55
CA PHE A 244 1.91 -3.77 0.02
C PHE A 244 2.18 -5.26 -0.24
N PRO A 245 1.20 -6.18 -0.14
CA PRO A 245 1.49 -7.59 -0.39
C PRO A 245 1.84 -7.90 -1.86
N VAL A 246 1.54 -7.00 -2.79
CA VAL A 246 1.62 -7.27 -4.22
C VAL A 246 3.04 -7.60 -4.72
N PRO A 247 4.10 -6.81 -4.43
CA PRO A 247 5.45 -7.12 -4.89
C PRO A 247 5.94 -8.50 -4.41
N ALA A 248 5.67 -8.87 -3.16
CA ALA A 248 6.05 -10.17 -2.61
C ALA A 248 5.30 -11.34 -3.27
N ILE A 249 4.00 -11.19 -3.50
CA ILE A 249 3.20 -12.23 -4.18
C ILE A 249 3.60 -12.35 -5.66
N LEU A 250 3.89 -11.24 -6.35
CA LEU A 250 4.36 -11.27 -7.74
C LEU A 250 5.73 -11.95 -7.86
N ALA A 251 6.69 -11.60 -7.01
CA ALA A 251 7.99 -12.25 -6.99
C ALA A 251 7.86 -13.76 -6.72
N ALA A 252 7.03 -14.15 -5.74
CA ALA A 252 6.73 -15.55 -5.46
C ALA A 252 6.11 -16.30 -6.65
N TYR A 253 5.15 -15.67 -7.33
CA TYR A 253 4.52 -16.23 -8.52
C TYR A 253 5.54 -16.44 -9.65
N ILE A 254 6.39 -15.44 -9.91
CA ILE A 254 7.43 -15.50 -10.96
C ILE A 254 8.42 -16.63 -10.66
N LEU A 255 8.92 -16.72 -9.42
CA LEU A 255 9.85 -17.77 -9.01
C LEU A 255 9.26 -19.18 -9.16
N ASP A 256 8.03 -19.40 -8.68
CA ASP A 256 7.33 -20.70 -8.78
C ASP A 256 7.09 -21.10 -10.25
N LYS A 257 6.82 -20.14 -11.14
CA LYS A 257 6.59 -20.42 -12.57
C LYS A 257 7.88 -20.71 -13.32
N LEU A 258 8.96 -19.97 -13.05
CA LEU A 258 10.24 -20.10 -13.75
C LEU A 258 11.09 -21.26 -13.24
N ILE A 259 11.17 -21.47 -11.94
CA ILE A 259 12.12 -22.41 -11.33
C ILE A 259 11.43 -23.74 -11.02
N LYS A 260 11.72 -24.76 -11.83
CA LYS A 260 11.15 -26.11 -11.65
C LYS A 260 11.89 -26.94 -10.59
N LYS A 261 13.20 -26.76 -10.47
CA LYS A 261 14.02 -27.51 -9.51
C LYS A 261 13.82 -26.96 -8.10
N LYS A 262 13.23 -27.76 -7.21
CA LYS A 262 12.86 -27.36 -5.84
C LYS A 262 14.04 -26.77 -5.05
N THR A 263 15.24 -27.37 -5.15
CA THR A 263 16.43 -26.86 -4.47
C THR A 263 16.79 -25.44 -4.91
N VAL A 264 16.74 -25.17 -6.21
CA VAL A 264 17.04 -23.83 -6.76
C VAL A 264 15.98 -22.83 -6.29
N LEU A 265 14.70 -23.22 -6.28
CA LEU A 265 13.62 -22.37 -5.80
C LEU A 265 13.80 -21.97 -4.33
N ILE A 266 14.17 -22.93 -3.48
CA ILE A 266 14.45 -22.69 -2.05
C ILE A 266 15.65 -21.76 -1.90
N VAL A 267 16.76 -22.05 -2.58
CA VAL A 267 17.98 -21.23 -2.50
C VAL A 267 17.72 -19.80 -2.98
N SER A 268 17.06 -19.62 -4.13
CA SER A 268 16.69 -18.28 -4.63
C SER A 268 15.78 -17.53 -3.66
N THR A 269 14.83 -18.22 -3.02
CA THR A 269 13.94 -17.63 -2.01
C THR A 269 14.74 -17.17 -0.80
N LEU A 270 15.62 -18.02 -0.26
CA LEU A 270 16.48 -17.70 0.88
C LEU A 270 17.42 -16.53 0.58
N ILE A 271 18.01 -16.48 -0.62
CA ILE A 271 18.86 -15.36 -1.06
C ILE A 271 18.06 -14.05 -1.02
N LEU A 272 16.87 -14.01 -1.61
CA LEU A 272 16.03 -12.81 -1.62
C LEU A 272 15.63 -12.36 -0.21
N GLY A 273 15.25 -13.28 0.68
CA GLY A 273 14.93 -12.92 2.06
C GLY A 273 16.15 -12.44 2.85
N THR A 274 17.30 -13.07 2.65
CA THR A 274 18.56 -12.67 3.29
C THR A 274 18.99 -11.28 2.84
N ILE A 275 18.80 -10.94 1.55
CA ILE A 275 19.05 -9.61 1.02
C ILE A 275 18.18 -8.56 1.75
N GLY A 276 16.92 -8.88 2.06
CA GLY A 276 16.07 -7.98 2.85
C GLY A 276 16.55 -7.79 4.27
N LEU A 277 16.91 -8.86 4.98
CA LEU A 277 17.49 -8.77 6.32
C LEU A 277 18.82 -7.99 6.32
N TYR A 278 19.66 -8.18 5.31
CA TYR A 278 20.88 -7.41 5.13
C TYR A 278 20.60 -5.91 4.94
N GLY A 279 19.52 -5.56 4.23
CA GLY A 279 19.06 -4.18 4.11
C GLY A 279 18.78 -3.52 5.45
N LEU A 280 18.09 -4.22 6.35
CA LEU A 280 17.84 -3.77 7.72
C LEU A 280 19.13 -3.61 8.54
N TYR A 281 20.06 -4.55 8.39
CA TYR A 281 21.37 -4.46 9.04
C TYR A 281 22.15 -3.23 8.57
N LYS A 282 22.22 -3.00 7.25
CA LYS A 282 22.98 -1.91 6.64
C LYS A 282 22.53 -0.52 7.10
N VAL A 283 21.23 -0.33 7.31
CA VAL A 283 20.68 0.94 7.82
C VAL A 283 20.71 1.02 9.35
N ASN A 284 21.45 0.13 10.01
CA ASN A 284 21.55 0.00 11.46
C ASN A 284 20.16 -0.08 12.13
N TRP A 285 19.19 -0.72 11.47
CA TRP A 285 17.80 -0.75 11.94
C TRP A 285 17.67 -1.45 13.30
N PHE A 286 18.46 -2.50 13.54
CA PHE A 286 18.49 -3.23 14.81
C PHE A 286 19.21 -2.50 15.95
N TYR A 287 19.96 -1.43 15.65
CA TYR A 287 20.79 -0.70 16.60
C TYR A 287 20.34 0.76 16.76
N GLN A 288 19.08 1.06 16.43
CA GLN A 288 18.56 2.43 16.36
C GLN A 288 18.59 3.19 17.69
N ASP A 289 18.65 2.49 18.82
CA ASP A 289 18.71 3.08 20.16
C ASP A 289 20.07 3.75 20.47
N LYS A 290 21.08 3.57 19.60
CA LYS A 290 22.46 4.05 19.82
C LYS A 290 22.96 5.13 18.85
N LEU A 291 22.13 5.60 17.92
CA LEU A 291 22.56 6.58 16.90
C LEU A 291 22.17 8.03 17.27
N PRO A 292 23.04 9.03 17.00
CA PRO A 292 22.72 10.43 17.25
C PRO A 292 21.46 10.82 16.47
N VAL A 293 20.54 11.48 17.18
CA VAL A 293 19.19 11.77 16.72
C VAL A 293 19.25 12.72 15.52
N ASN A 294 19.00 12.20 14.33
CA ASN A 294 18.63 13.05 13.20
C ASN A 294 17.16 13.47 13.40
N TYR A 295 16.97 14.63 14.03
CA TYR A 295 15.67 15.19 14.42
C TYR A 295 14.73 15.52 13.24
N LEU A 296 15.20 15.41 11.99
CA LEU A 296 14.35 15.56 10.80
C LEU A 296 13.58 14.28 10.45
N ILE A 297 14.03 13.12 10.96
CA ILE A 297 13.58 11.80 10.49
C ILE A 297 13.13 10.90 11.65
N ARG A 298 13.43 11.27 12.91
CA ARG A 298 13.06 10.50 14.10
C ARG A 298 12.25 11.35 15.09
N PRO A 299 11.31 10.74 15.82
CA PRO A 299 10.65 11.41 16.93
C PRO A 299 11.69 11.83 17.97
N VAL A 300 11.58 13.06 18.46
CA VAL A 300 12.43 13.61 19.54
C VAL A 300 12.32 12.68 20.76
N PRO A 301 13.40 12.30 21.47
CA PRO A 301 13.30 11.51 22.68
C PRO A 301 12.31 12.10 23.68
N TYR A 302 11.50 11.26 24.33
CA TYR A 302 10.43 11.72 25.22
C TYR A 302 10.96 12.62 26.35
N GLU A 303 12.13 12.30 26.90
CA GLU A 303 12.77 13.14 27.92
C GLU A 303 13.09 14.55 27.41
N LEU A 304 13.55 14.67 26.16
CA LEU A 304 13.78 15.97 25.52
C LEU A 304 12.47 16.69 25.21
N GLN A 305 11.41 15.98 24.82
CA GLN A 305 10.07 16.56 24.67
C GLN A 305 9.57 17.13 26.00
N LEU A 306 9.71 16.37 27.09
CA LEU A 306 9.36 16.83 28.44
C LEU A 306 10.18 18.03 28.87
N LYS A 307 11.50 18.02 28.67
CA LYS A 307 12.37 19.18 28.96
C LYS A 307 11.94 20.41 28.16
N MET A 308 11.60 20.24 26.88
CA MET A 308 11.14 21.32 26.01
C MET A 308 9.78 21.87 26.46
N VAL A 309 8.81 21.00 26.77
CA VAL A 309 7.50 21.40 27.31
C VAL A 309 7.67 22.15 28.63
N ASN A 310 8.49 21.66 29.54
CA ASN A 310 8.76 22.33 30.82
C ASN A 310 9.43 23.68 30.63
N SER A 311 10.36 23.80 29.67
CA SER A 311 10.98 25.09 29.31
C SER A 311 9.95 26.06 28.75
N ILE A 312 9.07 25.60 27.86
CA ILE A 312 8.01 26.43 27.27
C ILE A 312 7.03 26.89 28.35
N ILE A 313 6.59 26.00 29.25
CA ILE A 313 5.70 26.35 30.36
C ILE A 313 6.35 27.39 31.28
N LYS A 314 7.64 27.22 31.59
CA LYS A 314 8.41 28.16 32.41
C LYS A 314 8.55 29.53 31.73
N ASP A 315 8.86 29.56 30.44
CA ASP A 315 9.00 30.78 29.66
C ASP A 315 7.66 31.51 29.50
N ALA A 316 6.58 30.75 29.28
CA ALA A 316 5.23 31.29 29.20
C ALA A 316 4.68 31.77 30.56
N ARG A 317 5.30 31.37 31.68
CA ARG A 317 4.90 31.74 33.06
C ARG A 317 3.40 31.50 33.34
N GLY A 318 2.83 30.46 32.75
CA GLY A 318 1.40 30.14 32.89
C GLY A 318 0.44 31.00 32.05
N ALA A 319 0.95 31.90 31.21
CA ALA A 319 0.13 32.62 30.22
C ALA A 319 -0.20 31.71 29.02
N GLU A 320 -1.33 31.99 28.35
CA GLU A 320 -1.64 31.35 27.08
C GLU A 320 -0.59 31.70 26.02
N PHE A 321 -0.15 30.71 25.26
CA PHE A 321 0.81 30.89 24.18
C PHE A 321 0.44 30.02 22.97
N SER A 322 0.89 30.44 21.79
CA SER A 322 0.82 29.63 20.57
C SER A 322 2.22 29.32 20.07
N LEU A 323 2.45 28.06 19.69
CA LEU A 323 3.72 27.64 19.11
C LEU A 323 3.66 27.82 17.60
N PHE A 324 4.41 28.79 17.09
CA PHE A 324 4.59 28.95 15.65
C PHE A 324 5.88 28.25 15.20
N ARG A 325 5.75 27.20 14.39
CA ARG A 325 6.92 26.52 13.80
C ARG A 325 7.48 27.37 12.67
N LYS A 326 8.49 28.20 12.96
CA LYS A 326 9.22 28.94 11.92
C LYS A 326 10.11 27.96 11.15
N ASN A 327 9.95 27.88 9.83
CA ASN A 327 10.79 27.04 8.98
C ASN A 327 12.27 27.43 9.14
N ILE A 328 13.13 26.46 9.48
CA ILE A 328 14.56 26.61 9.82
C ILE A 328 15.41 27.13 8.64
N GLN A 329 14.83 27.32 7.46
CA GLN A 329 15.54 27.80 6.27
C GLN A 329 16.06 29.26 6.40
N LEU A 330 15.49 30.07 7.30
CA LEU A 330 15.85 31.49 7.43
C LEU A 330 17.04 31.79 8.36
N LEU A 331 17.64 30.79 9.00
CA LEU A 331 18.80 31.02 9.89
C LEU A 331 20.16 30.96 9.18
N LYS A 332 20.22 30.63 7.90
CA LYS A 332 21.46 30.68 7.10
C LYS A 332 21.76 32.03 6.48
N GLU A 333 20.80 32.96 6.40
CA GLU A 333 20.97 34.24 5.69
C GLU A 333 21.25 35.45 6.61
N LYS A 334 21.40 35.26 7.93
CA LYS A 334 21.77 36.34 8.86
C LYS A 334 23.08 36.08 9.60
N LYS A 335 24.13 35.78 8.84
CA LYS A 335 25.52 36.02 9.24
C LYS A 335 26.26 36.67 8.07
N ILE A 336 26.17 37.99 8.00
CA ILE A 336 27.24 38.88 7.51
C ILE A 336 27.48 39.87 8.63
#